data_AF-A0A1A5P8J9-F1
#
_entry.id   AF-A0A1A5P8J9-F1
#
_cell.length_a   1.000
_cell.length_b   1.000
_cell.length_c   1.000
_cell.angle_alpha   90.00
_cell.angle_beta   90.00
_cell.angle_gamma   90.00
#
_symmetry.space_group_name_H-M   'P 1'
#
loop_
_entity.id
_entity.type
_entity.pdbx_description
1 polymer ?
#
loop_
_entity_poly.entity_id
_entity_poly.type
_entity_poly.pdbx_seq_one_letter_code
_entity_poly.pdbx_strand_id
1 'polypeptide(L)'
;MPPKLCLAALSAAVDSGRATGVVADVDWGLFAPSFTLRRPSPLLTDLPEAVAAQADGPAPATTDGGDGGHELRARLEAAVPADRTRILLDLVRTVVAGVLGHSGPEAVDPDEVFTGLGIDSLTALRVRDGLAGATGLRLPSSLVFDHPTARAAAAGLLSRLGVAEPSAAAAAAAARIRPAVLAETDDPVVIVSMSCRYPGGADSPERFWELVAAGTDAMSPFPVDRGWDLSGAAGFTAEGGFLHDVTEFDADLFGISPREAVAMDPHQRVLLEASWELLERGASRRPPYGARASASSSAPPPRATPWPASCRRAPRAMP
;
A
#
# COMPACT_ATOMS: atom_id res chain seq x y z
N MET A 1 12.91 -0.10 27.19
CA MET A 1 12.57 -0.46 28.58
C MET A 1 13.78 -0.65 29.50
N PRO A 2 13.73 -0.12 30.74
CA PRO A 2 14.70 -0.40 31.79
C PRO A 2 14.67 -1.88 32.24
N PRO A 3 15.82 -2.51 32.59
CA PRO A 3 15.89 -3.95 32.92
C PRO A 3 14.98 -4.39 34.08
N LYS A 4 14.84 -3.54 35.12
CA LYS A 4 13.95 -3.82 36.26
C LYS A 4 12.48 -3.92 35.85
N LEU A 5 12.08 -3.14 34.85
CA LEU A 5 10.71 -3.07 34.35
C LEU A 5 10.38 -4.31 33.49
N CYS A 6 11.36 -4.80 32.71
CA CYS A 6 11.24 -6.06 31.99
C CYS A 6 11.08 -7.26 32.94
N LEU A 7 11.85 -7.33 34.03
CA LEU A 7 11.74 -8.41 35.01
C LEU A 7 10.39 -8.39 35.75
N ALA A 8 9.89 -7.20 36.09
CA ALA A 8 8.57 -7.06 36.68
C ALA A 8 7.44 -7.47 35.72
N ALA A 9 7.53 -7.08 34.44
CA ALA A 9 6.57 -7.47 33.42
C ALA A 9 6.59 -8.99 33.15
N LEU A 10 7.77 -9.62 33.18
CA LEU A 10 7.91 -11.07 33.07
C LEU A 10 7.25 -11.80 34.25
N SER A 11 7.48 -11.35 35.48
CA SER A 11 6.80 -11.92 36.67
C SER A 11 5.29 -11.82 36.54
N ALA A 12 4.77 -10.62 36.21
CA ALA A 12 3.34 -10.40 36.03
C ALA A 12 2.73 -11.24 34.89
N ALA A 13 3.47 -11.45 33.80
CA ALA A 13 3.02 -12.30 32.70
C ALA A 13 2.89 -13.76 33.14
N VAL A 14 3.87 -14.29 33.88
CA VAL A 14 3.86 -15.65 34.43
C VAL A 14 2.73 -15.83 35.44
N ASP A 15 2.52 -14.86 36.34
CA ASP A 15 1.48 -14.91 37.37
C ASP A 15 0.06 -14.76 36.79
N SER A 16 -0.08 -14.16 35.60
CA SER A 16 -1.38 -13.94 34.96
C SER A 16 -2.04 -15.20 34.41
N GLY A 17 -1.32 -16.32 34.29
CA GLY A 17 -1.82 -17.58 33.75
C GLY A 17 -2.22 -17.55 32.27
N ARG A 18 -1.90 -16.49 31.52
CA ARG A 18 -2.18 -16.40 30.08
C ARG A 18 -1.13 -17.20 29.30
N ALA A 19 -1.59 -18.01 28.34
CA ALA A 19 -0.71 -18.82 27.50
C ALA A 19 0.19 -17.99 26.58
N THR A 20 -0.24 -16.78 26.22
CA THR A 20 0.50 -15.84 25.38
C THR A 20 0.33 -14.41 25.89
N GLY A 21 1.42 -13.64 25.87
CA GLY A 21 1.44 -12.23 26.24
C GLY A 21 2.53 -11.48 25.48
N VAL A 22 2.23 -10.23 25.12
CA VAL A 22 3.18 -9.33 24.45
C VAL A 22 3.38 -8.12 25.35
N VAL A 23 4.64 -7.77 25.61
CA VAL A 23 5.01 -6.56 26.34
C VAL A 23 5.71 -5.64 25.36
N ALA A 24 5.16 -4.44 25.17
CA ALA A 24 5.71 -3.43 24.28
C ALA A 24 5.89 -2.10 25.03
N ASP A 25 7.03 -1.45 24.79
CA ASP A 25 7.31 -0.09 25.24
C ASP A 25 6.70 0.86 24.22
N VAL A 26 5.46 1.28 24.43
CA VAL A 26 4.75 2.13 23.46
C VAL A 26 4.78 3.57 23.93
N ASP A 27 5.40 4.43 23.13
CA ASP A 27 5.25 5.88 23.28
C ASP A 27 3.87 6.29 22.71
N TRP A 28 2.87 6.37 23.59
CA TRP A 28 1.51 6.71 23.21
C TRP A 28 1.37 8.12 22.63
N GLY A 29 2.26 9.06 22.99
CA GLY A 29 2.26 10.43 22.46
C GLY A 29 2.64 10.50 20.98
N LEU A 30 3.49 9.58 20.52
CA LEU A 30 3.82 9.42 19.10
C LEU A 30 2.88 8.45 18.39
N PHE A 31 2.59 7.31 19.02
CA PHE A 31 1.90 6.19 18.40
C PHE A 31 0.40 6.44 18.26
N ALA A 32 -0.29 6.94 19.30
CA ALA A 32 -1.73 7.08 19.24
C ALA A 32 -2.17 8.12 18.18
N PRO A 33 -1.57 9.33 18.08
CA PRO A 33 -1.94 10.28 17.05
C PRO A 33 -1.67 9.75 15.64
N SER A 34 -0.51 9.12 15.42
CA SER A 34 -0.10 8.58 14.11
C SER A 34 -0.97 7.40 13.66
N PHE A 35 -1.28 6.49 14.59
CA PHE A 35 -2.09 5.29 14.32
C PHE A 35 -3.55 5.64 14.05
N THR A 36 -4.09 6.67 14.72
CA THR A 36 -5.48 7.12 14.49
C THR A 36 -5.62 8.22 13.45
N LEU A 37 -4.56 8.59 12.72
CA LEU A 37 -4.59 9.67 11.70
C LEU A 37 -5.68 9.48 10.63
N ARG A 38 -5.97 8.22 10.28
CA ARG A 38 -6.90 7.89 9.19
C ARG A 38 -8.23 7.33 9.69
N ARG A 39 -8.26 6.70 10.87
CA ARG A 39 -9.46 6.11 11.47
C ARG A 39 -9.28 6.01 12.99
N PRO A 40 -10.33 6.28 13.80
CA PRO A 40 -10.30 5.96 15.23
C PRO A 40 -10.10 4.45 15.45
N SER A 41 -9.32 4.10 16.46
CA SER A 41 -9.08 2.70 16.84
C SER A 41 -9.88 2.37 18.11
N PRO A 42 -10.85 1.44 18.05
CA PRO A 42 -11.58 0.98 19.23
C PRO A 42 -10.62 0.45 20.31
N LEU A 43 -9.56 -0.24 19.89
CA LEU A 43 -8.53 -0.78 20.78
C LEU A 43 -7.81 0.31 21.58
N LEU A 44 -7.61 1.50 21.01
CA LEU A 44 -6.96 2.62 21.71
C LEU A 44 -7.93 3.37 22.62
N THR A 45 -9.24 3.19 22.44
CA THR A 45 -10.27 3.84 23.28
C THR A 45 -10.35 3.16 24.64
N ASP A 46 -10.05 1.87 24.69
CA ASP A 46 -10.05 1.07 25.93
C ASP A 46 -8.72 1.16 26.71
N LEU A 47 -7.72 1.90 26.20
CA LEU A 47 -6.41 2.07 26.82
C LEU A 47 -6.28 3.48 27.43
N PRO A 48 -6.29 3.61 28.78
CA PRO A 48 -6.26 4.91 29.46
C PRO A 48 -5.07 5.78 29.07
N GLU A 49 -3.89 5.17 28.88
CA GLU A 49 -2.66 5.87 28.52
C GLU A 49 -2.70 6.42 27.08
N ALA A 50 -3.38 5.72 26.17
CA ALA A 50 -3.58 6.18 24.80
C ALA A 50 -4.60 7.32 24.72
N VAL A 51 -5.68 7.25 25.51
CA VAL A 51 -6.69 8.31 25.62
C VAL A 51 -6.09 9.58 26.22
N ALA A 52 -5.30 9.46 27.28
CA ALA A 52 -4.59 10.59 27.88
C ALA A 52 -3.60 11.24 26.90
N ALA A 53 -2.82 10.43 26.18
CA ALA A 53 -1.86 10.93 25.18
C ALA A 53 -2.52 11.65 23.99
N GLN A 54 -3.78 11.30 23.66
CA GLN A 54 -4.56 12.01 22.64
C GLN A 54 -5.16 13.32 23.15
N ALA A 55 -5.48 13.40 24.45
CA ALA A 55 -5.94 14.63 25.10
C ALA A 55 -4.78 15.63 25.36
N ASP A 56 -3.59 15.11 25.66
CA ASP A 56 -2.34 15.87 25.91
C ASP A 56 -1.47 16.06 24.65
N GLY A 57 -1.95 15.62 23.48
CA GLY A 57 -1.33 15.96 22.20
C GLY A 57 -1.18 17.49 22.10
N PRO A 58 -0.04 18.00 21.58
CA PRO A 58 0.34 19.40 21.75
C PRO A 58 -0.81 20.32 21.37
N ALA A 59 -1.26 21.12 22.34
CA ALA A 59 -2.11 22.28 22.10
C ALA A 59 -1.53 23.03 20.89
N PRO A 60 -2.37 23.55 19.98
CA PRO A 60 -1.92 24.04 18.68
C PRO A 60 -0.78 25.02 18.90
N ALA A 61 0.42 24.59 18.49
CA ALA A 61 1.51 25.52 18.27
C ALA A 61 0.98 26.49 17.22
N THR A 62 0.71 27.71 17.66
CA THR A 62 0.60 28.88 16.81
C THR A 62 1.96 29.05 16.14
N THR A 63 2.21 28.28 15.08
CA THR A 63 3.21 28.62 14.10
C THR A 63 2.66 29.79 13.30
N ASP A 64 3.49 30.79 13.05
CA ASP A 64 3.24 32.04 12.32
C ASP A 64 2.72 31.88 10.85
N GLY A 65 2.10 30.75 10.49
CA GLY A 65 1.43 30.53 9.20
C GLY A 65 0.12 31.32 9.02
N GLY A 66 -0.24 32.17 9.99
CA GLY A 66 -1.43 33.02 9.91
C GLY A 66 -1.31 34.12 8.85
N ASP A 67 -0.13 34.68 8.65
CA ASP A 67 0.06 35.84 7.75
C ASP A 67 0.07 35.42 6.27
N GLY A 68 0.86 34.40 5.92
CA GLY A 68 0.96 33.92 4.53
C GLY A 68 -0.35 33.34 3.98
N GLY A 69 -1.08 32.59 4.79
CA GLY A 69 -2.41 32.06 4.40
C GLY A 69 -3.46 33.16 4.24
N HIS A 70 -3.41 34.20 5.09
CA HIS A 70 -4.32 35.34 5.00
C HIS A 70 -4.01 36.22 3.78
N GLU A 71 -2.73 36.47 3.48
CA GLU A 71 -2.29 37.19 2.28
C GLU A 71 -2.68 36.46 1.00
N LEU A 72 -2.46 35.14 0.93
CA LEU A 72 -2.87 34.32 -0.21
C LEU A 72 -4.39 34.38 -0.40
N ARG A 73 -5.17 34.32 0.69
CA ARG A 73 -6.64 34.38 0.62
C ARG A 73 -7.11 35.74 0.10
N ALA A 74 -6.56 36.84 0.61
CA ALA A 74 -6.86 38.19 0.14
C ALA A 74 -6.52 38.36 -1.36
N ARG A 75 -5.37 37.83 -1.80
CA ARG A 75 -4.97 37.84 -3.22
C ARG A 75 -5.90 37.03 -4.10
N LEU A 76 -6.39 35.88 -3.63
CA LEU A 76 -7.34 35.03 -4.37
C LEU A 76 -8.74 35.65 -4.43
N GLU A 77 -9.19 36.30 -3.37
CA GLU A 77 -10.48 37.01 -3.32
C GLU A 77 -10.51 38.20 -4.31
N ALA A 78 -9.40 38.96 -4.39
CA ALA A 78 -9.25 40.07 -5.32
C ALA A 78 -9.01 39.64 -6.78
N ALA A 79 -8.60 38.39 -7.03
CA ALA A 79 -8.30 37.88 -8.36
C ALA A 79 -9.56 37.38 -9.11
N VAL A 80 -9.56 37.58 -10.42
CA VAL A 80 -10.56 37.01 -11.35
C VAL A 80 -10.45 35.49 -11.35
N PRO A 81 -11.54 34.70 -11.50
CA PRO A 81 -11.50 33.24 -11.41
C PRO A 81 -10.43 32.54 -12.27
N ALA A 82 -10.13 33.08 -13.45
CA ALA A 82 -9.07 32.56 -14.32
C ALA A 82 -7.66 32.74 -13.75
N ASP A 83 -7.41 33.84 -13.03
CA ASP A 83 -6.12 34.14 -12.41
C ASP A 83 -5.88 33.35 -11.12
N ARG A 84 -6.94 32.94 -10.41
CA ARG A 84 -6.82 32.14 -9.17
C ARG A 84 -6.08 30.82 -9.39
N THR A 85 -6.39 30.14 -10.50
CA THR A 85 -5.71 28.89 -10.88
C THR A 85 -4.24 29.12 -11.19
N ARG A 86 -3.91 30.23 -11.87
CA ARG A 86 -2.52 30.61 -12.19
C ARG A 86 -1.72 30.93 -10.93
N ILE A 87 -2.30 31.69 -10.00
CA ILE A 87 -1.67 32.05 -8.72
C ILE A 87 -1.34 30.79 -7.89
N LEU A 88 -2.29 29.85 -7.79
CA LEU A 88 -2.05 28.61 -7.04
C LEU A 88 -1.07 27.67 -7.74
N LEU A 89 -1.09 27.61 -9.08
CA LEU A 89 -0.11 26.84 -9.84
C LEU A 89 1.31 27.36 -9.60
N ASP A 90 1.49 28.68 -9.63
CA ASP A 90 2.77 29.33 -9.39
C ASP A 90 3.28 29.08 -7.96
N LEU A 91 2.38 29.12 -6.98
CA LEU A 91 2.68 28.76 -5.60
C LEU A 91 3.19 27.31 -5.48
N VAL A 92 2.48 26.36 -6.09
CA VAL A 92 2.87 24.94 -6.05
C VAL A 92 4.23 24.74 -6.72
N ARG A 93 4.44 25.32 -7.90
CA ARG A 93 5.72 25.23 -8.61
C ARG A 93 6.87 25.85 -7.82
N THR A 94 6.63 26.96 -7.12
CA THR A 94 7.63 27.61 -6.27
C THR A 94 8.04 26.73 -5.09
N VAL A 95 7.07 26.14 -4.39
CA VAL A 95 7.36 25.24 -3.27
C VAL A 95 8.09 23.98 -3.74
N VAL A 96 7.67 23.38 -4.86
CA VAL A 96 8.31 22.19 -5.43
C VAL A 96 9.73 22.51 -5.90
N ALA A 97 9.94 23.62 -6.60
CA ALA A 97 11.27 24.07 -7.02
C ALA A 97 12.22 24.26 -5.84
N GLY A 98 11.74 24.88 -4.75
CA GLY A 98 12.53 25.08 -3.53
C GLY A 98 12.93 23.76 -2.86
N VAL A 99 12.05 22.76 -2.85
CA VAL A 99 12.35 21.44 -2.28
C VAL A 99 13.33 20.65 -3.13
N LEU A 100 13.22 20.73 -4.47
CA LEU A 100 14.11 20.05 -5.42
C LEU A 100 15.43 20.81 -5.68
N GLY A 101 15.59 22.02 -5.12
CA GLY A 101 16.78 22.85 -5.31
C GLY A 101 16.89 23.50 -6.69
N HIS A 102 15.77 23.63 -7.41
CA HIS A 102 15.72 24.35 -8.67
C HIS A 102 15.74 25.86 -8.45
N SER A 103 16.27 26.59 -9.44
CA SER A 103 16.47 28.04 -9.37
C SER A 103 15.16 28.86 -9.41
N GLY A 104 14.03 28.23 -9.77
CA GLY A 104 12.74 28.90 -9.83
C GLY A 104 11.60 27.97 -10.28
N PRO A 105 10.35 28.45 -10.21
CA PRO A 105 9.15 27.68 -10.58
C PRO A 105 9.14 27.28 -12.06
N GLU A 106 9.82 28.02 -12.92
CA GLU A 106 9.90 27.80 -14.37
C GLU A 106 10.49 26.42 -14.73
N ALA A 107 11.39 25.91 -13.87
CA ALA A 107 12.07 24.64 -14.07
C ALA A 107 11.18 23.42 -13.78
N VAL A 108 10.02 23.63 -13.17
CA VAL A 108 9.06 22.56 -12.84
C VAL A 108 7.98 22.54 -13.93
N ASP A 109 7.93 21.48 -14.73
CA ASP A 109 6.85 21.30 -15.69
C ASP A 109 5.52 21.09 -14.92
N PRO A 110 4.46 21.87 -15.21
CA PRO A 110 3.19 21.78 -14.49
C PRO A 110 2.41 20.46 -14.72
N ASP A 111 2.71 19.73 -15.81
CA ASP A 111 2.04 18.50 -16.22
C ASP A 111 2.87 17.23 -15.98
N GLU A 112 4.15 17.38 -15.63
CA GLU A 112 5.00 16.25 -15.29
C GLU A 112 4.65 15.66 -13.92
N VAL A 113 4.78 14.34 -13.82
CA VAL A 113 4.49 13.60 -12.59
C VAL A 113 5.62 13.85 -11.58
N PHE A 114 5.26 14.17 -10.35
CA PHE A 114 6.21 14.49 -9.27
C PHE A 114 7.28 13.42 -9.05
N THR A 115 6.96 12.13 -9.21
CA THR A 115 7.94 11.04 -9.11
C THR A 115 8.99 11.08 -10.22
N GLY A 116 8.63 11.54 -11.43
CA GLY A 116 9.57 11.76 -12.54
C GLY A 116 10.52 12.93 -12.28
N LEU A 117 10.05 13.94 -11.54
CA LEU A 117 10.82 15.11 -11.12
C LEU A 117 11.75 14.85 -9.91
N GLY A 118 11.74 13.63 -9.35
CA GLY A 118 12.58 13.26 -8.20
C GLY A 118 11.95 13.52 -6.83
N ILE A 119 10.63 13.73 -6.75
CA ILE A 119 9.91 13.76 -5.48
C ILE A 119 9.75 12.32 -4.94
N ASP A 120 10.29 12.09 -3.76
CA ASP A 120 10.20 10.87 -2.96
C ASP A 120 9.30 11.03 -1.73
N SER A 121 9.27 10.03 -0.85
CA SER A 121 8.40 10.04 0.35
C SER A 121 8.73 11.16 1.35
N LEU A 122 10.00 11.59 1.45
CA LEU A 122 10.44 12.59 2.43
C LEU A 122 10.31 14.00 1.87
N THR A 123 10.65 14.19 0.60
CA THR A 123 10.46 15.45 -0.12
C THR A 123 8.98 15.75 -0.36
N ALA A 124 8.12 14.73 -0.52
CA ALA A 124 6.67 14.90 -0.54
C ALA A 124 6.13 15.53 0.76
N LEU A 125 6.67 15.15 1.92
CA LEU A 125 6.31 15.77 3.21
C LEU A 125 6.75 17.23 3.28
N ARG A 126 7.96 17.55 2.80
CA ARG A 126 8.45 18.94 2.75
C ARG A 126 7.60 19.82 1.83
N VAL A 127 7.19 19.31 0.67
CA VAL A 127 6.25 20.01 -0.22
C VAL A 127 4.91 20.23 0.49
N ARG A 128 4.39 19.21 1.18
CA ARG A 128 3.15 19.35 1.96
C ARG A 128 3.26 20.40 3.05
N ASP A 129 4.37 20.42 3.80
CA ASP A 129 4.58 21.37 4.89
C ASP A 129 4.74 22.81 4.36
N GLY A 130 5.47 22.99 3.25
CA GLY A 130 5.59 24.27 2.57
C GLY A 130 4.24 24.79 2.04
N LEU A 131 3.43 23.94 1.44
CA LEU A 131 2.09 24.29 0.98
C LEU A 131 1.14 24.58 2.16
N ALA A 132 1.22 23.81 3.25
CA ALA A 132 0.40 24.04 4.44
C ALA A 132 0.72 25.40 5.08
N GLY A 133 2.02 25.75 5.16
CA GLY A 133 2.46 27.06 5.64
C GLY A 133 1.99 28.22 4.76
N ALA A 134 2.08 28.08 3.44
CA ALA A 134 1.70 29.13 2.50
C ALA A 134 0.17 29.30 2.34
N THR A 135 -0.60 28.21 2.53
CA THR A 135 -2.06 28.25 2.35
C THR A 135 -2.84 28.38 3.65
N GLY A 136 -2.20 28.17 4.80
CA GLY A 136 -2.87 28.09 6.10
C GLY A 136 -3.82 26.89 6.24
N LEU A 137 -3.77 25.93 5.31
CA LEU A 137 -4.63 24.74 5.32
C LEU A 137 -3.96 23.57 6.03
N ARG A 138 -4.78 22.73 6.69
CA ARG A 138 -4.35 21.40 7.10
C ARG A 138 -4.36 20.46 5.89
N LEU A 139 -3.18 20.17 5.37
CA LEU A 139 -3.01 19.32 4.19
C LEU A 139 -2.63 17.88 4.60
N PRO A 140 -3.25 16.85 4.00
CA PRO A 140 -2.90 15.46 4.27
C PRO A 140 -1.50 15.13 3.74
N SER A 141 -0.78 14.21 4.40
CA SER A 141 0.54 13.72 3.91
C SER A 141 0.47 13.04 2.54
N SER A 142 -0.71 12.59 2.12
CA SER A 142 -0.94 11.99 0.80
C SER A 142 -1.11 13.01 -0.33
N LEU A 143 -1.13 14.33 -0.07
CA LEU A 143 -1.53 15.34 -1.06
C LEU A 143 -0.77 15.25 -2.39
N VAL A 144 0.55 15.04 -2.33
CA VAL A 144 1.42 14.89 -3.52
C VAL A 144 1.09 13.62 -4.32
N PHE A 145 0.62 12.57 -3.64
CA PHE A 145 0.22 11.30 -4.27
C PHE A 145 -1.22 11.35 -4.79
N ASP A 146 -2.12 12.03 -4.07
CA ASP A 146 -3.51 12.25 -4.49
C ASP A 146 -3.57 13.19 -5.71
N HIS A 147 -2.57 14.06 -5.86
CA HIS A 147 -2.45 15.04 -6.92
C HIS A 147 -1.04 14.98 -7.52
N PRO A 148 -0.78 14.06 -8.47
CA PRO A 148 0.58 13.71 -8.90
C PRO A 148 1.30 14.76 -9.76
N THR A 149 0.65 15.89 -10.08
CA THR A 149 1.23 16.98 -10.88
C THR A 149 0.96 18.33 -10.20
N ALA A 150 1.78 19.35 -10.52
CA ALA A 150 1.61 20.69 -9.95
C ALA A 150 0.24 21.29 -10.31
N ARG A 151 -0.25 21.04 -11.54
CA ARG A 151 -1.58 21.45 -11.96
C ARG A 151 -2.70 20.78 -11.17
N ALA A 152 -2.59 19.46 -10.92
CA ALA A 152 -3.57 18.74 -10.13
C ALA A 152 -3.59 19.22 -8.67
N ALA A 153 -2.42 19.48 -8.09
CA ALA A 153 -2.29 19.97 -6.71
C ALA A 153 -2.90 21.37 -6.56
N ALA A 154 -2.64 22.28 -7.52
CA ALA A 154 -3.22 23.62 -7.53
C ALA A 154 -4.75 23.61 -7.60
N ALA A 155 -5.33 22.75 -8.45
CA ALA A 155 -6.78 22.56 -8.50
C ALA A 155 -7.36 21.96 -7.21
N GLY A 156 -6.63 21.01 -6.60
CA GLY A 156 -6.97 20.43 -5.30
C GLY A 156 -6.90 21.42 -4.14
N LEU A 157 -6.04 22.44 -4.22
CA LEU A 157 -5.98 23.54 -3.25
C LEU A 157 -7.12 24.55 -3.48
N LEU A 158 -7.43 24.90 -4.73
CA LEU A 158 -8.51 25.83 -5.07
C LEU A 158 -9.87 25.32 -4.56
N SER A 159 -10.14 24.03 -4.71
CA SER A 159 -11.36 23.38 -4.21
C SER A 159 -11.43 23.40 -2.68
N ARG A 160 -10.31 23.14 -1.98
CA ARG A 160 -10.25 23.17 -0.51
C ARG A 160 -10.34 24.57 0.09
N LEU A 161 -9.94 25.60 -0.66
CA LEU A 161 -10.09 27.00 -0.24
C LEU A 161 -11.53 27.52 -0.39
N GLY A 162 -12.43 26.75 -1.03
CA GLY A 162 -13.85 27.12 -1.20
C GLY A 162 -14.08 28.21 -2.25
N VAL A 163 -13.12 28.45 -3.15
CA VAL A 163 -13.13 29.56 -4.12
C VAL A 163 -13.39 29.09 -5.57
N ALA A 164 -13.65 27.80 -5.76
CA ALA A 164 -13.90 27.21 -7.07
C ALA A 164 -15.38 27.22 -7.46
N GLU A 165 -15.72 27.90 -8.55
CA GLU A 165 -16.87 27.52 -9.40
C GLU A 165 -16.46 26.27 -10.21
N PRO A 166 -17.28 25.21 -10.25
CA PRO A 166 -16.90 23.97 -10.91
C PRO A 166 -16.85 24.13 -12.44
N SER A 167 -15.65 24.16 -13.01
CA SER A 167 -15.46 23.98 -14.46
C SER A 167 -15.68 22.51 -14.85
N ALA A 168 -16.64 22.27 -15.74
CA ALA A 168 -17.07 20.95 -16.20
C ALA A 168 -15.93 20.08 -16.78
N ALA A 169 -14.88 20.71 -17.33
CA ALA A 169 -13.72 20.01 -17.88
C ALA A 169 -12.78 19.45 -16.78
N ALA A 170 -12.60 20.18 -15.68
CA ALA A 170 -11.80 19.73 -14.54
C ALA A 170 -12.54 18.66 -13.71
N ALA A 171 -13.86 18.77 -13.61
CA ALA A 171 -14.70 17.76 -12.96
C ALA A 171 -14.63 16.40 -13.68
N ALA A 172 -14.56 16.39 -15.01
CA ALA A 172 -14.45 15.17 -15.81
C ALA A 172 -13.06 14.51 -15.74
N ALA A 173 -11.99 15.27 -15.45
CA ALA A 173 -10.65 14.75 -15.23
C ALA A 173 -10.47 14.26 -13.78
N ALA A 174 -10.96 15.02 -12.79
CA ALA A 174 -10.95 14.65 -11.37
C ALA A 174 -11.93 13.51 -11.02
N ALA A 175 -12.92 13.22 -11.88
CA ALA A 175 -13.77 12.04 -11.75
C ALA A 175 -13.08 10.74 -12.20
N ARG A 176 -12.02 10.82 -13.02
CA ARG A 176 -11.23 9.65 -13.47
C ARG A 176 -10.13 9.26 -12.50
N ILE A 177 -9.66 10.19 -11.67
CA ILE A 177 -8.55 10.02 -10.70
C ILE A 177 -9.03 10.33 -9.28
N ARG A 178 -10.28 10.00 -8.95
CA ARG A 178 -10.73 10.02 -7.56
C ARG A 178 -10.51 8.62 -6.99
N PRO A 179 -9.60 8.39 -6.03
CA PRO A 179 -9.80 7.24 -5.14
C PRO A 179 -11.19 7.42 -4.53
N ALA A 180 -11.97 6.35 -4.48
CA ALA A 180 -13.27 6.39 -3.84
C ALA A 180 -13.08 7.00 -2.45
N VAL A 181 -13.59 8.20 -2.25
CA VAL A 181 -13.82 8.71 -0.90
C VAL A 181 -14.80 7.69 -0.33
N LEU A 182 -14.31 6.85 0.58
CA LEU A 182 -15.13 5.90 1.32
C LEU A 182 -16.21 6.74 1.99
N ALA A 183 -17.40 6.71 1.41
CA ALA A 183 -18.60 7.10 2.11
C ALA A 183 -18.62 6.24 3.40
N GLU A 184 -18.87 6.88 4.54
CA GLU A 184 -19.21 6.15 5.75
C GLU A 184 -20.43 5.28 5.46
N THR A 185 -20.20 4.00 5.18
CA THR A 185 -21.19 2.93 5.26
C THR A 185 -20.42 1.61 5.31
N ASP A 186 -21.03 0.56 5.88
CA ASP A 186 -20.65 -0.84 5.67
C ASP A 186 -20.48 -1.13 4.18
N ASP A 187 -19.31 -0.87 3.60
CA ASP A 187 -18.99 -1.22 2.22
C ASP A 187 -18.41 -2.64 2.23
N PRO A 188 -19.20 -3.66 1.83
CA PRO A 188 -18.76 -5.03 1.91
C PRO A 188 -17.59 -5.28 0.95
N VAL A 189 -16.50 -5.84 1.47
CA VAL A 189 -15.41 -6.34 0.63
C VAL A 189 -15.91 -7.57 -0.13
N VAL A 190 -15.98 -7.45 -1.46
CA VAL A 190 -16.39 -8.55 -2.34
C VAL A 190 -15.17 -9.25 -2.91
N ILE A 191 -15.12 -10.56 -2.78
CA ILE A 191 -14.14 -11.40 -3.49
C ILE A 191 -14.64 -11.61 -4.92
N VAL A 192 -14.05 -10.88 -5.87
CA VAL A 192 -14.46 -10.91 -7.29
C VAL A 192 -13.94 -12.16 -8.01
N SER A 193 -12.74 -12.61 -7.65
CA SER A 193 -12.11 -13.80 -8.19
C SER A 193 -11.15 -14.40 -7.18
N MET A 194 -10.73 -15.65 -7.44
CA MET A 194 -9.72 -16.38 -6.69
C MET A 194 -8.87 -17.18 -7.67
N SER A 195 -7.57 -17.28 -7.42
CA SER A 195 -6.66 -18.29 -7.99
C SER A 195 -5.88 -18.91 -6.83
N CYS A 196 -5.54 -20.19 -6.95
CA CYS A 196 -4.83 -20.92 -5.92
C CYS A 196 -4.08 -22.12 -6.50
N ARG A 197 -3.01 -22.54 -5.83
CA ARG A 197 -2.29 -23.79 -6.11
C ARG A 197 -2.17 -24.58 -4.82
N TYR A 198 -2.65 -25.81 -4.83
CA TYR A 198 -2.63 -26.73 -3.69
C TYR A 198 -2.12 -28.13 -4.08
N PRO A 199 -1.66 -28.93 -3.11
CA PRO A 199 -1.29 -30.32 -3.33
C PRO A 199 -2.42 -31.14 -3.97
N GLY A 200 -2.07 -32.26 -4.62
CA GLY A 200 -3.05 -33.13 -5.29
C GLY A 200 -3.56 -32.58 -6.63
N GLY A 201 -2.81 -31.65 -7.26
CA GLY A 201 -3.16 -31.09 -8.57
C GLY A 201 -4.29 -30.07 -8.52
N ALA A 202 -4.62 -29.54 -7.35
CA ALA A 202 -5.63 -28.49 -7.19
C ALA A 202 -5.04 -27.13 -7.60
N ASP A 203 -5.00 -26.90 -8.91
CA ASP A 203 -4.50 -25.69 -9.56
C ASP A 203 -5.55 -24.57 -9.69
N SER A 204 -6.76 -24.79 -9.20
CA SER A 204 -7.87 -23.83 -9.34
C SER A 204 -8.85 -23.98 -8.17
N PRO A 205 -9.64 -22.94 -7.86
CA PRO A 205 -10.64 -23.01 -6.79
C PRO A 205 -11.65 -24.15 -6.99
N GLU A 206 -12.00 -24.45 -8.24
CA GLU A 206 -12.92 -25.54 -8.57
C GLU A 206 -12.31 -26.91 -8.29
N ARG A 207 -11.05 -27.13 -8.69
CA ARG A 207 -10.32 -28.38 -8.38
C ARG A 207 -10.04 -28.53 -6.89
N PHE A 208 -9.73 -27.43 -6.21
CA PHE A 208 -9.59 -27.43 -4.76
C PHE A 208 -10.91 -27.84 -4.09
N TRP A 209 -12.05 -27.31 -4.56
CA TRP A 209 -13.35 -27.69 -4.05
C TRP A 209 -13.68 -29.16 -4.31
N GLU A 210 -13.39 -29.69 -5.50
CA GLU A 210 -13.55 -31.12 -5.80
C GLU A 210 -12.76 -32.00 -4.81
N LEU A 211 -11.51 -31.62 -4.52
CA LEU A 211 -10.63 -32.34 -3.62
C LEU A 211 -11.17 -32.34 -2.18
N VAL A 212 -11.61 -31.18 -1.70
CA VAL A 212 -12.21 -31.02 -0.37
C VAL A 212 -13.55 -31.77 -0.27
N ALA A 213 -14.40 -31.65 -1.28
CA ALA A 213 -15.72 -32.30 -1.30
C ALA A 213 -15.60 -33.83 -1.36
N ALA A 214 -14.59 -34.35 -2.05
CA ALA A 214 -14.28 -35.78 -2.10
C ALA A 214 -13.58 -36.29 -0.83
N GLY A 215 -13.06 -35.40 0.02
CA GLY A 215 -12.26 -35.78 1.19
C GLY A 215 -10.94 -36.46 0.81
N THR A 216 -10.39 -36.13 -0.35
CA THR A 216 -9.18 -36.78 -0.89
C THR A 216 -7.96 -36.38 -0.07
N ASP A 217 -7.15 -37.36 0.33
CA ASP A 217 -5.83 -37.10 0.89
C ASP A 217 -4.84 -36.76 -0.23
N ALA A 218 -4.29 -35.55 -0.18
CA ALA A 218 -3.34 -35.02 -1.15
C ALA A 218 -1.88 -35.11 -0.68
N MET A 219 -1.62 -35.82 0.42
CA MET A 219 -0.27 -36.09 0.90
C MET A 219 0.41 -37.07 -0.03
N SER A 220 1.65 -36.76 -0.40
CA SER A 220 2.47 -37.60 -1.26
C SER A 220 3.88 -37.75 -0.69
N PRO A 221 4.63 -38.79 -1.10
CA PRO A 221 6.04 -38.88 -0.80
C PRO A 221 6.82 -37.66 -1.33
N PHE A 222 7.99 -37.42 -0.75
CA PHE A 222 8.85 -36.32 -1.19
C PHE A 222 9.17 -36.39 -2.70
N PRO A 223 9.06 -35.26 -3.43
CA PRO A 223 9.37 -35.22 -4.85
C PRO A 223 10.84 -35.53 -5.15
N VAL A 224 11.08 -36.39 -6.14
CA VAL A 224 12.43 -36.86 -6.53
C VAL A 224 13.13 -35.94 -7.55
N ASP A 225 12.40 -34.99 -8.12
CA ASP A 225 12.83 -34.06 -9.16
C ASP A 225 13.52 -32.79 -8.63
N ARG A 226 13.57 -32.64 -7.29
CA ARG A 226 14.10 -31.45 -6.60
C ARG A 226 15.58 -31.57 -6.19
N GLY A 227 16.17 -32.76 -6.33
CA GLY A 227 17.56 -32.98 -5.94
C GLY A 227 17.79 -32.74 -4.44
N TRP A 228 16.78 -33.02 -3.62
CA TRP A 228 16.89 -33.02 -2.17
C TRP A 228 17.61 -34.28 -1.71
N ASP A 229 18.55 -34.12 -0.77
CA ASP A 229 19.18 -35.25 -0.11
C ASP A 229 18.27 -35.75 1.01
N LEU A 230 17.58 -36.86 0.75
CA LEU A 230 16.65 -37.49 1.69
C LEU A 230 17.35 -38.54 2.58
N SER A 231 18.66 -38.75 2.44
CA SER A 231 19.40 -39.79 3.17
C SER A 231 19.40 -39.58 4.69
N GLY A 232 19.26 -38.33 5.15
CA GLY A 232 19.13 -37.96 6.56
C GLY A 232 17.70 -37.89 7.11
N ALA A 233 16.68 -38.17 6.29
CA ALA A 233 15.26 -38.08 6.70
C ALA A 233 14.78 -39.29 7.53
N ALA A 234 15.67 -40.23 7.85
CA ALA A 234 15.36 -41.41 8.68
C ALA A 234 14.94 -40.98 10.09
N GLY A 235 13.63 -40.81 10.29
CA GLY A 235 13.02 -40.37 11.55
C GLY A 235 11.89 -39.35 11.42
N PHE A 236 11.69 -38.75 10.23
CA PHE A 236 10.57 -37.85 9.92
C PHE A 236 9.52 -38.55 9.04
N THR A 237 8.27 -38.08 9.08
CA THR A 237 7.22 -38.53 8.17
C THR A 237 7.65 -38.25 6.73
N ALA A 238 7.80 -39.30 5.91
CA ALA A 238 8.27 -39.22 4.53
C ALA A 238 7.22 -38.71 3.53
N GLU A 239 6.13 -38.11 4.04
CA GLU A 239 4.98 -37.66 3.28
C GLU A 239 4.67 -36.20 3.60
N GLY A 240 4.25 -35.44 2.58
CA GLY A 240 4.00 -34.02 2.63
C GLY A 240 3.04 -33.57 1.54
N GLY A 241 2.46 -32.38 1.69
CA GLY A 241 1.69 -31.75 0.62
C GLY A 241 2.64 -30.98 -0.30
N PHE A 242 2.78 -31.44 -1.55
CA PHE A 242 3.70 -30.83 -2.51
C PHE A 242 2.98 -30.29 -3.75
N LEU A 243 3.44 -29.13 -4.22
CA LEU A 243 3.15 -28.64 -5.57
C LEU A 243 4.16 -29.28 -6.52
N HIS A 244 3.71 -30.24 -7.33
CA HIS A 244 4.58 -30.95 -8.26
C HIS A 244 5.09 -30.03 -9.37
N ASP A 245 4.24 -29.14 -9.88
CA ASP A 245 4.55 -28.26 -11.01
C ASP A 245 5.24 -26.94 -10.61
N VAL A 246 5.71 -26.80 -9.36
CA VAL A 246 6.31 -25.53 -8.87
C VAL A 246 7.57 -25.08 -9.64
N THR A 247 8.20 -26.01 -10.35
CA THR A 247 9.39 -25.73 -11.16
C THR A 247 9.04 -25.20 -12.55
N GLU A 248 7.78 -25.34 -12.96
CA GLU A 248 7.28 -24.82 -14.23
C GLU A 248 7.02 -23.32 -14.10
N PHE A 249 7.30 -22.58 -15.17
CA PHE A 249 7.06 -21.14 -15.24
C PHE A 249 7.06 -20.66 -16.69
N ASP A 250 6.02 -19.94 -17.11
CA ASP A 250 5.98 -19.29 -18.43
C ASP A 250 6.69 -17.93 -18.40
N ALA A 251 8.01 -17.95 -18.64
CA ALA A 251 8.83 -16.75 -18.59
C ALA A 251 8.49 -15.73 -19.69
N ASP A 252 8.11 -16.21 -20.87
CA ASP A 252 7.85 -15.37 -22.04
C ASP A 252 6.56 -14.55 -21.85
N LEU A 253 5.54 -15.13 -21.21
CA LEU A 253 4.31 -14.44 -20.84
C LEU A 253 4.58 -13.18 -19.99
N PHE A 254 5.57 -13.24 -19.09
CA PHE A 254 5.95 -12.13 -18.21
C PHE A 254 7.09 -11.26 -18.78
N GLY A 255 7.59 -11.56 -19.99
CA GLY A 255 8.71 -10.85 -20.59
C GLY A 255 10.05 -11.07 -19.86
N ILE A 256 10.18 -12.19 -19.14
CA ILE A 256 11.35 -12.54 -18.34
C ILE A 256 12.26 -13.44 -19.17
N SER A 257 13.56 -13.15 -19.18
CA SER A 257 14.51 -13.97 -19.95
C SER A 257 14.63 -15.39 -19.35
N PRO A 258 14.88 -16.44 -20.15
CA PRO A 258 15.04 -17.81 -19.64
C PRO A 258 16.13 -17.94 -18.57
N ARG A 259 17.21 -17.15 -18.69
CA ARG A 259 18.30 -17.12 -17.71
C ARG A 259 17.87 -16.54 -16.37
N GLU A 260 17.06 -15.49 -16.41
CA GLU A 260 16.49 -14.86 -15.21
C GLU A 260 15.43 -15.75 -14.58
N ALA A 261 14.55 -16.33 -15.38
CA ALA A 261 13.54 -17.28 -14.94
C ALA A 261 14.15 -18.41 -14.12
N VAL A 262 15.24 -19.03 -14.58
CA VAL A 262 15.97 -20.08 -13.82
C VAL A 262 16.46 -19.59 -12.44
N ALA A 263 16.86 -18.33 -12.33
CA ALA A 263 17.38 -17.75 -11.10
C ALA A 263 16.29 -17.33 -10.11
N MET A 264 15.06 -17.08 -10.58
CA MET A 264 13.93 -16.64 -9.74
C MET A 264 13.55 -17.68 -8.68
N ASP A 265 13.06 -17.20 -7.53
CA ASP A 265 12.48 -18.06 -6.52
C ASP A 265 11.15 -18.68 -7.03
N PRO A 266 10.93 -20.01 -6.92
CA PRO A 266 9.68 -20.63 -7.34
C PRO A 266 8.42 -20.00 -6.72
N HIS A 267 8.47 -19.47 -5.49
CA HIS A 267 7.34 -18.77 -4.90
C HIS A 267 7.00 -17.47 -5.62
N GLN A 268 8.01 -16.75 -6.13
CA GLN A 268 7.79 -15.55 -6.93
C GLN A 268 7.15 -15.90 -8.27
N ARG A 269 7.57 -17.01 -8.88
CA ARG A 269 7.00 -17.52 -10.15
C ARG A 269 5.52 -17.90 -9.98
N VAL A 270 5.20 -18.71 -8.96
CA VAL A 270 3.82 -19.09 -8.63
C VAL A 270 2.97 -17.87 -8.31
N LEU A 271 3.51 -16.87 -7.60
CA LEU A 271 2.78 -15.64 -7.30
C LEU A 271 2.43 -14.86 -8.58
N LEU A 272 3.35 -14.76 -9.54
CA LEU A 272 3.12 -14.07 -10.80
C LEU A 272 2.01 -14.76 -11.61
N GLU A 273 2.09 -16.08 -11.76
CA GLU A 273 1.07 -16.86 -12.47
C GLU A 273 -0.29 -16.79 -11.79
N ALA A 274 -0.35 -17.01 -10.48
CA ALA A 274 -1.60 -16.95 -9.72
C ALA A 274 -2.22 -15.54 -9.76
N SER A 275 -1.39 -14.49 -9.74
CA SER A 275 -1.87 -13.10 -9.86
C SER A 275 -2.43 -12.83 -11.25
N TRP A 276 -1.77 -13.30 -12.30
CA TRP A 276 -2.25 -13.17 -13.67
C TRP A 276 -3.59 -13.90 -13.87
N GLU A 277 -3.68 -15.15 -13.44
CA GLU A 277 -4.93 -15.92 -13.51
C GLU A 277 -6.08 -15.30 -12.71
N LEU A 278 -5.76 -14.77 -11.51
CA LEU A 278 -6.74 -14.07 -10.68
C LEU A 278 -7.37 -12.90 -11.44
N LEU A 279 -6.55 -12.13 -12.16
CA LEU A 279 -6.98 -10.98 -12.94
C LEU A 279 -7.80 -11.42 -14.17
N GLU A 280 -7.36 -12.42 -14.92
CA GLU A 280 -8.09 -12.95 -16.08
C GLU A 280 -9.48 -13.49 -15.70
N ARG A 281 -9.56 -14.21 -14.58
CA ARG A 281 -10.83 -14.73 -14.04
C ARG A 281 -11.76 -13.61 -13.58
N GLY A 282 -11.21 -12.56 -12.98
CA GLY A 282 -11.97 -11.38 -12.52
C GLY A 282 -12.46 -10.53 -13.68
N ALA A 283 -11.64 -10.34 -14.71
CA ALA A 283 -11.97 -9.57 -15.92
C ALA A 283 -13.09 -10.22 -16.73
N SER A 284 -13.12 -11.55 -16.78
CA SER A 284 -14.14 -12.34 -17.50
C SER A 284 -15.52 -12.32 -16.82
N ARG A 285 -15.59 -12.01 -15.52
CA ARG A 285 -16.83 -12.02 -14.70
C ARG A 285 -17.40 -10.62 -14.42
N ARG A 286 -17.04 -9.62 -15.25
CA ARG A 286 -17.48 -8.23 -15.04
C ARG A 286 -19.01 -8.15 -14.91
N PRO A 287 -19.57 -7.65 -13.77
CA PRO A 287 -21.01 -7.48 -13.63
C PRO A 287 -21.52 -6.37 -14.58
N PRO A 288 -22.82 -6.37 -14.96
CA PRO A 288 -23.38 -5.43 -15.94
C PRO A 288 -23.38 -3.96 -15.50
N TYR A 289 -22.97 -3.66 -14.27
CA TYR A 289 -22.88 -2.32 -13.73
C TYR A 289 -21.40 -1.88 -13.72
N GLY A 290 -21.12 -0.77 -14.43
CA GLY A 290 -19.77 -0.33 -14.81
C GLY A 290 -18.74 -0.35 -13.68
N ALA A 291 -17.77 -1.27 -13.78
CA ALA A 291 -16.64 -1.33 -12.87
C ALA A 291 -15.74 -0.08 -13.05
N ARG A 292 -15.58 0.69 -11.97
CA ARG A 292 -14.51 1.68 -11.78
C ARG A 292 -13.19 0.96 -11.49
N ALA A 293 -12.07 1.59 -11.83
CA ALA A 293 -10.74 1.09 -11.47
C ALA A 293 -10.60 0.99 -9.93
N SER A 294 -10.36 -0.21 -9.42
CA SER A 294 -10.09 -0.49 -8.02
C SER A 294 -8.60 -0.38 -7.72
N ALA A 295 -8.23 0.22 -6.59
CA ALA A 295 -6.86 0.21 -6.09
C ALA A 295 -6.47 -1.24 -5.68
N SER A 296 -5.45 -1.80 -6.33
CA SER A 296 -4.93 -3.14 -6.03
C SER A 296 -3.83 -3.07 -4.97
N SER A 297 -4.03 -3.76 -3.86
CA SER A 297 -3.00 -4.00 -2.84
C SER A 297 -2.60 -5.47 -2.90
N SER A 298 -1.29 -5.75 -2.97
CA SER A 298 -0.75 -7.11 -2.82
C SER A 298 -0.09 -7.26 -1.46
N ALA A 299 -0.35 -8.37 -0.78
CA ALA A 299 0.32 -8.76 0.45
C ALA A 299 1.21 -9.98 0.16
N PRO A 300 2.53 -9.92 0.37
CA PRO A 300 3.41 -11.05 0.13
C PRO A 300 3.21 -12.14 1.19
N PRO A 301 3.41 -13.43 0.85
CA PRO A 301 3.35 -14.52 1.83
C PRO A 301 4.48 -14.39 2.89
N PRO A 302 4.31 -14.96 4.09
CA PRO A 302 5.32 -14.94 5.13
C PRO A 302 6.60 -15.67 4.70
N ARG A 303 7.76 -15.22 5.22
CA ARG A 303 9.09 -15.69 4.85
C ARG A 303 9.26 -17.20 5.05
N ALA A 304 9.55 -17.91 3.97
CA ALA A 304 10.14 -19.26 3.99
C ALA A 304 11.65 -19.18 3.72
N THR A 305 12.39 -20.15 4.26
CA THR A 305 13.86 -20.29 4.11
C THR A 305 14.32 -20.37 2.65
N PRO A 306 15.56 -19.94 2.33
CA PRO A 306 16.06 -19.93 0.95
C PRO A 306 16.13 -21.32 0.34
N TRP A 307 15.76 -21.42 -0.94
CA TRP A 307 15.72 -22.67 -1.68
C TRP A 307 17.14 -23.10 -2.16
N PRO A 308 17.50 -24.41 -2.10
CA PRO A 308 18.78 -24.89 -2.62
C PRO A 308 18.90 -24.73 -4.15
N ALA A 309 20.12 -24.45 -4.63
CA ALA A 309 20.36 -24.15 -6.05
C ALA A 309 19.99 -25.28 -7.04
N SER A 310 19.78 -26.51 -6.55
CA SER A 310 19.47 -27.71 -7.34
C SER A 310 18.06 -27.75 -7.94
N CYS A 311 17.12 -26.92 -7.48
CA CYS A 311 15.74 -26.89 -8.01
C CYS A 311 15.51 -25.90 -9.15
N ARG A 312 16.58 -25.31 -9.68
CA ARG A 312 16.53 -24.37 -10.81
C ARG A 312 16.57 -25.14 -12.13
N ARG A 313 15.43 -25.68 -12.59
CA ARG A 313 15.30 -26.19 -13.97
C ARG A 313 14.89 -25.08 -14.94
N ALA A 314 15.29 -25.25 -16.20
CA ALA A 314 14.98 -24.33 -17.29
C ALA A 314 13.48 -24.35 -17.64
N PRO A 315 12.86 -23.19 -17.91
CA PRO A 315 11.47 -23.11 -18.35
C PRO A 315 11.31 -23.78 -19.73
N ARG A 316 10.12 -24.33 -19.98
CA ARG A 316 9.75 -24.85 -21.30
C ARG A 316 9.55 -23.70 -22.26
N ALA A 317 10.17 -23.79 -23.45
CA ALA A 317 9.62 -23.18 -24.64
C ALA A 317 8.63 -24.19 -25.25
N MET A 318 7.35 -23.85 -25.29
CA MET A 318 6.37 -24.53 -26.15
C MET A 318 6.14 -23.66 -27.40
N PRO A 319 5.99 -24.28 -28.59
CA PRO A 319 5.86 -23.59 -29.87
C PRO A 319 4.50 -22.91 -30.09
#